data_AF-A0A6N4X406-F1
#
_entry.id   AF-A0A6N4X406-F1
#
_cell.length_a   1.000
_cell.length_b   1.000
_cell.length_c   1.000
_cell.angle_alpha   90.00
_cell.angle_beta   90.00
_cell.angle_gamma   90.00
#
_symmetry.space_group_name_H-M   'P 1'
#
loop_
_entity.id
_entity.type
_entity.pdbx_description
1 polymer ?
#
loop_
_entity_poly.entity_id
_entity_poly.type
_entity_poly.pdbx_seq_one_letter_code
_entity_poly.pdbx_strand_id
1 'polypeptide(L)'
;MDGGTVDDTLTFDLRLKGFTGSSYTSPDVTLGTAYDLSADWDSVYDATTNPVPTPLQHFGPGGDIDNNQSFQLSIENIFFDQGEGDGWAATFDGFSAISKYGTDNTTYYFGTTAAESIFMTGDGDAGFSGPVDVLTVTATANGNRFRDLDFAFTTAIPEPGTYALLPGLTGLAFVMARRGRS
;
A
#
# COMPACT_ATOMS: atom_id res chain seq x y z
N MET A 1 1.24 9.30 -15.06
CA MET A 1 1.66 10.71 -15.16
C MET A 1 1.27 11.19 -16.55
N ASP A 2 0.35 12.15 -16.63
CA ASP A 2 -0.48 12.40 -17.82
C ASP A 2 0.17 13.30 -18.90
N GLY A 3 1.37 13.82 -18.65
CA GLY A 3 2.05 14.73 -19.58
C GLY A 3 1.66 16.20 -19.44
N GLY A 4 0.99 16.58 -18.36
CA GLY A 4 0.68 17.94 -17.93
C GLY A 4 1.90 18.84 -17.74
N THR A 5 1.62 20.14 -17.56
CA THR A 5 2.65 21.19 -17.42
C THR A 5 2.88 21.60 -15.97
N VAL A 6 2.07 21.09 -15.05
CA VAL A 6 2.16 21.30 -13.60
C VAL A 6 2.39 19.94 -12.93
N ASP A 7 3.09 19.95 -11.79
CA ASP A 7 3.36 18.71 -11.05
C ASP A 7 2.12 18.22 -10.30
N ASP A 8 1.83 16.93 -10.41
CA ASP A 8 0.86 16.22 -9.59
C ASP A 8 1.47 15.82 -8.23
N THR A 9 0.67 15.86 -7.16
CA THR A 9 1.09 15.44 -5.82
C THR A 9 0.17 14.35 -5.26
N LEU A 10 0.76 13.20 -4.90
CA LEU A 10 0.10 12.15 -4.11
C LEU A 10 0.66 12.14 -2.69
N THR A 11 -0.22 12.29 -1.70
CA THR A 11 0.11 12.18 -0.28
C THR A 11 -0.72 11.07 0.35
N PHE A 12 -0.13 10.29 1.25
CA PHE A 12 -0.81 9.26 2.01
C PHE A 12 -0.10 9.00 3.34
N ASP A 13 -0.82 8.43 4.30
CA ASP A 13 -0.26 7.94 5.56
C ASP A 13 -0.01 6.44 5.46
N LEU A 14 1.25 6.01 5.67
CA LEU A 14 1.55 4.61 5.96
C LEU A 14 1.39 4.36 7.46
N ARG A 15 0.44 3.50 7.85
CA ARG A 15 0.26 3.07 9.23
C ARG A 15 0.94 1.75 9.47
N LEU A 16 1.61 1.64 10.61
CA LEU A 16 2.22 0.42 11.11
C LEU A 16 1.72 0.14 12.53
N LYS A 17 1.32 -1.10 12.79
CA LYS A 17 0.88 -1.58 14.12
C LYS A 17 1.58 -2.90 14.45
N GLY A 18 2.08 -3.04 15.67
CA GLY A 18 2.71 -4.26 16.17
C GLY A 18 1.77 -5.04 17.08
N PHE A 19 1.97 -6.36 17.16
CA PHE A 19 1.25 -7.25 18.05
C PHE A 19 2.19 -8.30 18.64
N THR A 20 2.02 -8.60 19.93
CA THR A 20 2.75 -9.67 20.63
C THR A 20 1.79 -10.75 21.11
N GLY A 21 2.22 -12.01 21.09
CA GLY A 21 1.40 -13.14 21.53
C GLY A 21 0.31 -13.53 20.53
N SER A 22 0.51 -13.23 19.25
CA SER A 22 -0.33 -13.71 18.17
C SER A 22 -0.24 -15.24 18.05
N SER A 23 -1.33 -15.88 17.68
CA SER A 23 -1.40 -17.32 17.47
C SER A 23 -1.89 -17.63 16.07
N TYR A 24 -1.45 -18.75 15.50
CA TYR A 24 -1.88 -19.21 14.18
C TYR A 24 -2.34 -20.66 14.27
N THR A 25 -3.53 -20.92 13.74
CA THR A 25 -4.11 -22.25 13.60
C THR A 25 -4.51 -22.38 12.14
N SER A 26 -3.67 -23.04 11.35
CA SER A 26 -3.78 -23.08 9.88
C SER A 26 -5.24 -23.22 9.41
N PRO A 27 -5.79 -22.27 8.64
CA PRO A 27 -5.12 -21.13 7.99
C PRO A 27 -5.25 -19.79 8.73
N ASP A 28 -5.83 -19.76 9.92
CA ASP A 28 -6.23 -18.51 10.57
C ASP A 28 -5.18 -18.00 11.57
N VAL A 29 -5.00 -16.69 11.60
CA VAL A 29 -4.20 -15.96 12.58
C VAL A 29 -5.13 -15.18 13.49
N THR A 30 -4.90 -15.29 14.80
CA THR A 30 -5.47 -14.41 15.81
C THR A 30 -4.39 -13.47 16.30
N LEU A 31 -4.61 -12.16 16.11
CA LEU A 31 -3.71 -11.12 16.60
C LEU A 31 -3.71 -11.09 18.12
N GLY A 32 -2.51 -10.94 18.69
CA GLY A 32 -2.33 -10.85 20.13
C GLY A 32 -2.58 -9.45 20.70
N THR A 33 -1.83 -9.10 21.73
CA THR A 33 -1.90 -7.77 22.36
C THR A 33 -1.22 -6.74 21.47
N ALA A 34 -1.90 -5.63 21.19
CA ALA A 34 -1.32 -4.51 20.44
C ALA A 34 -0.08 -3.96 21.16
N TYR A 35 0.94 -3.65 20.37
CA TYR A 35 2.19 -3.09 20.82
C TYR A 35 2.44 -1.76 20.10
N ASP A 36 2.79 -0.74 20.88
CA ASP A 36 3.09 0.58 20.36
C ASP A 36 4.53 0.62 19.82
N LEU A 37 4.65 0.58 18.50
CA LEU A 37 5.94 0.62 17.80
C LEU A 37 6.56 2.03 17.79
N SER A 38 5.84 3.07 18.20
CA SER A 38 6.37 4.45 18.19
C SER A 38 7.51 4.65 19.19
N ALA A 39 7.55 3.88 20.28
CA ALA A 39 8.64 3.92 21.26
C ALA A 39 9.95 3.32 20.70
N ASP A 40 9.85 2.38 19.76
CA ASP A 40 11.01 1.73 19.13
C ASP A 40 11.46 2.48 17.86
N TRP A 41 10.59 3.33 17.30
CA TRP A 41 10.91 4.19 16.16
C TRP A 41 12.08 5.15 16.44
N ASP A 42 12.16 5.69 17.66
CA ASP A 42 13.17 6.67 18.07
C ASP A 42 14.49 6.02 18.53
N SER A 43 14.50 4.70 18.81
CA SER A 43 15.66 3.99 19.39
C SER A 43 16.66 3.47 18.34
N VAL A 44 16.28 3.43 17.06
CA VAL A 44 17.15 3.03 15.94
C VAL A 44 18.13 4.14 15.53
N TYR A 45 17.91 5.38 16.00
CA TYR A 45 18.78 6.52 15.74
C TYR A 45 19.75 6.78 16.91
N ASP A 46 20.89 6.07 16.92
CA ASP A 46 22.05 6.47 17.73
C ASP A 46 23.05 7.25 16.85
N ALA A 47 22.92 8.58 16.88
CA ALA A 47 23.80 9.51 16.17
C ALA A 47 25.29 9.41 16.58
N THR A 48 25.62 8.73 17.69
CA THR A 48 27.00 8.58 18.16
C THR A 48 27.72 7.36 17.60
N THR A 49 26.98 6.33 17.15
CA THR A 49 27.56 5.07 16.64
C THR A 49 27.19 4.78 15.18
N ASN A 50 26.05 5.28 14.68
CA ASN A 50 25.65 5.15 13.28
C ASN A 50 25.17 6.51 12.72
N PRO A 51 26.04 7.25 11.99
CA PRO A 51 25.72 8.60 11.50
C PRO A 51 24.77 8.62 10.30
N VAL A 52 24.36 7.45 9.79
CA VAL A 52 23.35 7.33 8.74
C VAL A 52 22.07 6.85 9.42
N PRO A 53 20.94 7.57 9.30
CA PRO A 53 19.65 7.02 9.68
C PRO A 53 19.46 5.76 8.83
N THR A 54 19.61 4.57 9.42
CA THR A 54 19.23 3.36 8.70
C THR A 54 17.71 3.40 8.64
N PRO A 55 17.10 3.53 7.46
CA PRO A 55 15.66 3.38 7.35
C PRO A 55 15.29 2.03 7.96
N LEU A 56 14.21 2.05 8.75
CA LEU A 56 13.65 0.96 9.55
C LEU A 56 14.03 -0.43 9.00
N GLN A 57 14.99 -1.10 9.63
CA GLN A 57 15.29 -2.49 9.31
C GLN A 57 14.43 -3.47 10.13
N HIS A 58 13.61 -2.94 11.04
CA HIS A 58 13.04 -3.63 12.18
C HIS A 58 11.57 -3.24 12.30
N PHE A 59 10.66 -4.19 12.01
CA PHE A 59 9.19 -3.98 11.99
C PHE A 59 8.48 -4.68 13.17
N GLY A 60 9.23 -5.15 14.17
CA GLY A 60 8.74 -5.97 15.28
C GLY A 60 8.73 -5.25 16.63
N PRO A 61 7.86 -5.68 17.56
CA PRO A 61 7.93 -5.28 18.96
C PRO A 61 9.30 -5.57 19.57
N GLY A 62 10.09 -4.53 19.88
CA GLY A 62 11.44 -4.67 20.41
C GLY A 62 12.54 -4.92 19.37
N GLY A 63 12.27 -4.68 18.07
CA GLY A 63 13.25 -4.78 16.99
C GLY A 63 12.79 -5.67 15.82
N ASP A 64 13.48 -6.80 15.62
CA ASP A 64 13.07 -7.80 14.64
C ASP A 64 11.75 -8.45 15.04
N ILE A 65 11.00 -8.98 14.07
CA ILE A 65 9.76 -9.69 14.38
C ILE A 65 10.11 -11.08 14.89
N ASP A 66 9.66 -11.41 16.09
CA ASP A 66 9.88 -12.71 16.70
C ASP A 66 8.70 -13.66 16.56
N ASN A 67 8.90 -14.92 16.96
CA ASN A 67 7.86 -15.93 16.90
C ASN A 67 6.64 -15.47 17.71
N ASN A 68 5.44 -15.72 17.18
CA ASN A 68 4.18 -15.25 17.78
C ASN A 68 4.04 -13.72 17.85
N GLN A 69 4.83 -12.97 17.08
CA GLN A 69 4.59 -11.56 16.83
C GLN A 69 3.99 -11.36 15.45
N SER A 70 3.20 -10.29 15.31
CA SER A 70 2.66 -9.86 14.04
C SER A 70 2.87 -8.38 13.87
N PHE A 71 2.90 -7.94 12.61
CA PHE A 71 2.72 -6.54 12.28
C PHE A 71 1.61 -6.38 11.26
N GLN A 72 1.04 -5.17 11.23
CA GLN A 72 0.00 -4.79 10.30
C GLN A 72 0.37 -3.46 9.64
N LEU A 73 0.31 -3.42 8.31
CA LEU A 73 0.48 -2.24 7.49
C LEU A 73 -0.83 -1.88 6.79
N SER A 74 -1.12 -0.59 6.71
CA SER A 74 -2.22 -0.04 5.91
C SER A 74 -1.88 1.32 5.36
N ILE A 75 -2.47 1.67 4.21
CA ILE A 75 -2.45 3.03 3.67
C ILE A 75 -3.74 3.73 4.08
N GLU A 76 -3.62 4.94 4.60
CA GLU A 76 -4.73 5.79 5.02
C GLU A 76 -4.57 7.22 4.46
N ASN A 77 -5.63 8.02 4.54
CA ASN A 77 -5.61 9.46 4.22
C ASN A 77 -5.00 9.79 2.85
N ILE A 78 -5.39 9.05 1.82
CA ILE A 78 -4.92 9.25 0.44
C ILE A 78 -5.49 10.56 -0.09
N PHE A 79 -4.60 11.47 -0.47
CA PHE A 79 -4.92 12.75 -1.08
C PHE A 79 -4.14 12.90 -2.38
N PHE A 80 -4.86 13.20 -3.46
CA PHE A 80 -4.27 13.45 -4.77
C PHE A 80 -4.63 14.87 -5.20
N ASP A 81 -3.59 15.67 -5.42
CA ASP A 81 -3.69 17.00 -6.01
C ASP A 81 -3.16 16.92 -7.43
N GLN A 82 -4.07 17.00 -8.40
CA GLN A 82 -3.67 17.12 -9.80
C GLN A 82 -3.39 18.59 -10.04
N GLY A 83 -2.15 18.92 -10.41
CA GLY A 83 -1.64 20.30 -10.43
C GLY A 83 -2.47 21.25 -11.32
N GLU A 84 -3.20 20.70 -12.29
CA GLU A 84 -4.08 21.39 -13.21
C GLU A 84 -5.51 21.61 -12.71
N GLY A 85 -5.95 20.93 -11.65
CA GLY A 85 -7.23 21.19 -10.94
C GLY A 85 -8.49 20.49 -11.47
N ASP A 86 -8.36 19.43 -12.26
CA ASP A 86 -9.46 18.68 -12.91
C ASP A 86 -10.18 17.67 -11.99
N GLY A 87 -9.88 17.64 -10.69
CA GLY A 87 -10.66 16.89 -9.70
C GLY A 87 -10.50 15.36 -9.78
N TRP A 88 -9.31 14.89 -10.15
CA TRP A 88 -8.97 13.46 -10.19
C TRP A 88 -8.84 12.90 -8.78
N ALA A 89 -8.97 11.58 -8.64
CA ALA A 89 -8.75 10.88 -7.38
C ALA A 89 -7.79 9.72 -7.57
N ALA A 90 -6.91 9.50 -6.60
CA ALA A 90 -6.09 8.29 -6.50
C ALA A 90 -6.75 7.28 -5.57
N THR A 91 -6.76 6.01 -5.99
CA THR A 91 -7.22 4.87 -5.20
C THR A 91 -6.02 3.97 -4.94
N PHE A 92 -5.90 3.46 -3.71
CA PHE A 92 -4.89 2.46 -3.37
C PHE A 92 -5.33 1.10 -3.91
N ASP A 93 -4.43 0.43 -4.62
CA ASP A 93 -4.73 -0.84 -5.29
C ASP A 93 -4.37 -2.06 -4.43
N GLY A 94 -3.80 -1.84 -3.24
CA GLY A 94 -3.35 -2.90 -2.33
C GLY A 94 -1.83 -3.12 -2.37
N PHE A 95 -1.34 -3.78 -1.32
CA PHE A 95 0.01 -4.34 -1.30
C PHE A 95 0.07 -5.62 -2.14
N SER A 96 1.14 -5.80 -2.90
CA SER A 96 1.29 -6.92 -3.84
C SER A 96 2.46 -7.84 -3.49
N ALA A 97 3.49 -7.32 -2.82
CA ALA A 97 4.61 -8.11 -2.34
C ALA A 97 5.29 -7.45 -1.13
N ILE A 98 6.03 -8.27 -0.40
CA ILE A 98 7.00 -7.80 0.58
C ILE A 98 8.27 -8.62 0.46
N SER A 99 9.41 -7.98 0.69
CA SER A 99 10.70 -8.64 0.65
C SER A 99 11.19 -9.00 2.04
N LYS A 100 11.97 -10.07 2.13
CA LYS A 100 12.59 -10.53 3.38
C LYS A 100 14.10 -10.43 3.30
N TYR A 101 14.71 -10.15 4.45
CA TYR A 101 16.13 -10.34 4.69
C TYR A 101 16.37 -11.45 5.71
N GLY A 102 17.44 -12.20 5.51
CA GLY A 102 17.86 -13.32 6.32
C GLY A 102 17.81 -14.64 5.55
N THR A 103 18.69 -15.56 5.91
CA THR A 103 18.82 -16.89 5.31
C THR A 103 17.98 -17.96 6.02
N ASP A 104 17.09 -17.56 6.93
CA ASP A 104 16.23 -18.49 7.65
C ASP A 104 15.12 -19.06 6.75
N ASN A 105 14.89 -20.36 6.95
CA ASN A 105 13.89 -21.16 6.25
C ASN A 105 12.61 -21.18 7.08
N THR A 106 11.84 -20.11 7.00
CA THR A 106 10.69 -19.86 7.86
C THR A 106 9.41 -19.75 7.06
N THR A 107 8.31 -20.29 7.60
CA THR A 107 6.96 -20.07 7.06
C THR A 107 6.36 -18.83 7.68
N TYR A 108 5.74 -17.98 6.86
CA TYR A 108 4.98 -16.82 7.33
C TYR A 108 3.51 -16.96 6.96
N TYR A 109 2.66 -16.29 7.73
CA TYR A 109 1.23 -16.16 7.43
C TYR A 109 0.91 -14.72 7.06
N PHE A 110 0.34 -14.53 5.87
CA PHE A 110 -0.11 -13.25 5.34
C PHE A 110 -1.63 -13.16 5.40
N GLY A 111 -2.14 -12.14 6.10
CA GLY A 111 -3.55 -11.97 6.42
C GLY A 111 -3.93 -12.57 7.77
N THR A 112 -5.23 -12.52 8.09
CA THR A 112 -5.78 -13.03 9.36
C THR A 112 -6.73 -14.20 9.16
N THR A 113 -7.69 -14.07 8.25
CA THR A 113 -8.64 -15.13 7.91
C THR A 113 -8.24 -15.76 6.60
N ALA A 114 -8.21 -17.10 6.55
CA ALA A 114 -7.68 -17.82 5.39
C ALA A 114 -6.29 -17.31 4.97
N ALA A 115 -5.42 -17.07 5.96
CA ALA A 115 -4.11 -16.47 5.74
C ALA A 115 -3.27 -17.33 4.80
N GLU A 116 -2.59 -16.67 3.87
CA GLU A 116 -1.71 -17.33 2.91
C GLU A 116 -0.42 -17.73 3.62
N SER A 117 -0.06 -19.02 3.52
CA SER A 117 1.22 -19.50 4.04
C SER A 117 2.28 -19.42 2.94
N ILE A 118 3.34 -18.67 3.17
CA ILE A 118 4.49 -18.60 2.26
C ILE A 118 5.71 -19.11 3.01
N PHE A 119 6.38 -20.10 2.42
CA PHE A 119 7.66 -20.58 2.89
C PHE A 119 8.78 -19.84 2.17
N MET A 120 9.65 -19.16 2.92
CA MET A 120 10.79 -18.44 2.35
C MET A 120 12.07 -19.16 2.73
N THR A 121 12.93 -19.45 1.74
CA THR A 121 14.20 -20.17 1.94
C THR A 121 15.40 -19.24 2.13
N GLY A 122 15.17 -17.94 2.26
CA GLY A 122 16.21 -16.93 2.39
C GLY A 122 15.73 -15.54 1.99
N ASP A 123 16.68 -14.70 1.56
CA ASP A 123 16.39 -13.38 0.99
C ASP A 123 15.55 -13.51 -0.27
N GLY A 124 14.52 -12.67 -0.39
CA GLY A 124 13.72 -12.60 -1.59
C GLY A 124 12.32 -12.05 -1.36
N ASP A 125 11.58 -11.96 -2.46
CA ASP A 125 10.29 -11.31 -2.52
C ASP A 125 9.19 -12.37 -2.36
N ALA A 126 8.25 -12.12 -1.45
CA ALA A 126 7.03 -12.89 -1.29
C ALA A 126 5.89 -12.10 -1.92
N GLY A 127 5.55 -12.43 -3.17
CA GLY A 127 4.34 -11.95 -3.82
C GLY A 127 3.11 -12.58 -3.19
N PHE A 128 2.02 -11.82 -3.10
CA PHE A 128 0.74 -12.29 -2.59
C PHE A 128 -0.13 -12.83 -3.74
N SER A 129 -1.03 -13.76 -3.42
CA SER A 129 -1.99 -14.32 -4.39
C SER A 129 -2.93 -13.26 -5.01
N GLY A 130 -3.10 -12.12 -4.34
CA GLY A 130 -3.76 -10.93 -4.86
C GLY A 130 -3.46 -9.71 -4.00
N PRO A 131 -3.83 -8.50 -4.45
CA PRO A 131 -3.60 -7.29 -3.68
C PRO A 131 -4.34 -7.32 -2.34
N VAL A 132 -3.69 -6.82 -1.29
CA VAL A 132 -4.27 -6.74 0.06
C VAL A 132 -4.31 -5.30 0.56
N ASP A 133 -5.47 -4.84 1.02
CA ASP A 133 -5.63 -3.47 1.54
C ASP A 133 -4.89 -3.27 2.88
N VAL A 134 -4.92 -4.33 3.71
CA VAL A 134 -4.29 -4.37 5.02
C VAL A 134 -3.38 -5.58 5.09
N LEU A 135 -2.07 -5.35 4.96
CA LEU A 135 -1.08 -6.40 5.04
C LEU A 135 -0.86 -6.76 6.51
N THR A 136 -1.17 -8.00 6.87
CA THR A 136 -0.85 -8.54 8.20
C THR A 136 0.15 -9.66 8.02
N VAL A 137 1.27 -9.63 8.73
CA VAL A 137 2.28 -10.70 8.66
C VAL A 137 2.51 -11.25 10.05
N THR A 138 2.51 -12.57 10.17
CA THR A 138 2.80 -13.27 11.43
C THR A 138 4.00 -14.16 11.29
N ALA A 139 4.96 -13.96 12.19
CA ALA A 139 6.19 -14.73 12.26
C ALA A 139 6.00 -16.05 13.01
N THR A 140 6.65 -17.10 12.52
CA THR A 140 6.68 -18.45 13.14
C THR A 140 8.07 -18.84 13.65
N ALA A 141 9.04 -17.93 13.55
CA ALA A 141 10.40 -18.06 14.06
C ALA A 141 10.88 -16.70 14.62
N ASN A 142 12.07 -16.65 15.21
CA ASN A 142 12.63 -15.43 15.79
C ASN A 142 13.55 -14.67 14.80
N GLY A 143 13.67 -13.35 14.97
CA GLY A 143 14.65 -12.54 14.26
C GLY A 143 14.31 -12.22 12.80
N ASN A 144 13.03 -12.11 12.45
CA ASN A 144 12.61 -11.91 11.06
C ASN A 144 12.66 -10.44 10.66
N ARG A 145 13.27 -10.19 9.50
CA ARG A 145 13.43 -8.86 8.90
C ARG A 145 12.69 -8.77 7.58
N PHE A 146 11.70 -7.89 7.52
CA PHE A 146 11.04 -7.53 6.28
C PHE A 146 11.57 -6.19 5.78
N ARG A 147 11.59 -6.02 4.46
CA ARG A 147 12.02 -4.82 3.74
C ARG A 147 11.20 -4.70 2.46
N ASP A 148 11.34 -3.58 1.78
CA ASP A 148 10.83 -3.34 0.42
C ASP A 148 9.36 -3.78 0.24
N LEU A 149 8.46 -2.81 0.37
CA LEU A 149 7.03 -3.01 0.29
C LEU A 149 6.54 -2.57 -1.09
N ASP A 150 5.95 -3.50 -1.84
CA ASP A 150 5.39 -3.21 -3.15
C ASP A 150 3.88 -2.96 -3.05
N PHE A 151 3.45 -1.86 -3.65
CA PHE A 151 2.05 -1.46 -3.77
C PHE A 151 1.84 -0.52 -4.96
N ALA A 152 0.59 -0.34 -5.35
CA ALA A 152 0.22 0.54 -6.45
C ALA A 152 -0.94 1.48 -6.09
N PHE A 153 -1.05 2.54 -6.87
CA PHE A 153 -2.19 3.44 -6.89
C PHE A 153 -2.70 3.62 -8.31
N THR A 154 -4.02 3.65 -8.47
CA THR A 154 -4.69 3.98 -9.72
C THR A 154 -5.33 5.36 -9.61
N THR A 155 -5.02 6.24 -10.56
CA THR A 155 -5.67 7.56 -10.68
C THR A 155 -6.86 7.45 -11.64
N ALA A 156 -8.06 7.79 -11.16
CA ALA A 156 -9.25 7.89 -11.99
C ALA A 156 -9.31 9.27 -12.66
N ILE A 157 -9.33 9.28 -13.99
CA ILE A 157 -9.61 10.46 -14.81
C ILE A 157 -11.14 10.59 -14.89
N PRO A 158 -11.76 11.67 -14.41
CA PRO A 158 -13.18 11.91 -14.60
C PRO A 158 -13.51 11.85 -16.09
N GLU A 159 -14.51 11.04 -16.46
CA GLU A 159 -14.96 11.00 -17.85
C GLU A 159 -15.28 12.42 -18.33
N PRO A 160 -14.86 12.83 -19.55
CA PRO A 160 -15.30 14.10 -20.12
C PRO A 160 -16.82 14.11 -20.07
N GLY A 161 -17.39 15.00 -19.27
CA GLY A 161 -18.83 15.01 -19.03
C GLY A 161 -19.58 14.97 -20.37
N THR A 162 -20.45 13.98 -20.54
CA THR A 162 -21.36 13.76 -21.68
C THR A 162 -22.11 15.03 -22.14
N TYR A 163 -22.07 16.12 -21.37
CA TYR A 163 -22.52 17.46 -21.72
C TYR A 163 -21.73 18.15 -22.85
N ALA A 164 -20.54 17.68 -23.24
CA ALA A 164 -19.83 18.22 -24.40
C ALA A 164 -20.40 17.76 -25.76
N LEU A 165 -21.23 16.70 -25.79
CA LEU A 165 -21.78 16.14 -27.04
C LEU A 165 -23.13 16.73 -27.45
N LEU A 166 -23.87 17.38 -26.53
CA LEU A 166 -25.19 17.96 -26.84
C LEU A 166 -25.19 19.33 -27.53
N PRO A 167 -24.20 20.25 -27.36
CA PRO A 167 -24.19 21.51 -28.11
C PRO A 167 -23.89 21.31 -29.60
N GLY A 168 -23.23 20.20 -29.96
CA GLY A 168 -22.92 19.85 -31.35
C GLY A 168 -24.12 19.34 -32.16
N LEU A 169 -25.15 18.79 -31.51
CA LEU A 169 -26.31 18.23 -32.21
C LEU A 169 -27.38 19.29 -32.55
N THR A 170 -27.51 20.37 -31.76
CA THR A 170 -28.44 21.47 -32.07
C THR A 170 -27.91 22.42 -33.14
N GLY A 171 -26.59 22.49 -33.31
CA GLY A 171 -25.94 23.25 -34.41
C GLY A 171 -26.19 22.66 -35.80
N LEU A 172 -26.33 21.34 -35.91
CA LEU A 172 -26.63 20.66 -37.20
C LEU A 172 -28.09 20.80 -37.64
N ALA A 173 -29.02 21.03 -36.71
CA ALA A 173 -30.45 21.20 -37.05
C ALA A 173 -30.73 22.55 -37.75
N PHE A 174 -29.96 23.60 -37.47
CA PHE A 174 -30.15 24.92 -38.09
C PHE A 174 -29.46 25.11 -39.46
N VAL A 175 -28.51 24.24 -39.82
CA VAL A 175 -27.84 24.32 -41.14
C VAL A 175 -28.68 23.65 -42.25
N MET A 176 -29.62 22.76 -41.93
CA MET A 176 -30.47 22.10 -42.93
C MET A 176 -31.75 22.87 -43.31
N ALA A 177 -32.13 23.95 -42.63
CA ALA A 177 -33.40 24.65 -42.87
C ALA A 177 -33.35 25.81 -43.89
N ARG A 178 -32.23 26.03 -44.63
CA ARG A 178 -32.10 27.21 -45.52
C ARG A 178 -31.81 26.95 -47.00
N ARG A 179 -32.03 25.73 -47.52
CA ARG A 179 -32.00 25.47 -48.97
C ARG A 179 -33.30 24.83 -49.45
N GLY A 180 -34.23 25.67 -49.89
CA GLY A 180 -35.50 25.23 -50.49
C GLY A 180 -36.49 26.36 -50.76
N ARG A 181 -36.06 27.44 -51.41
CA ARG A 181 -36.96 28.40 -52.08
C ARG A 181 -36.33 28.82 -53.40
N SER A 182 -36.80 28.20 -54.48
CA SER A 182 -36.85 28.70 -55.85
C SER A 182 -37.99 28.01 -56.56
#